data_AF-A0AA92V7B6-F1
#
_entry.id   AF-A0AA92V7B6-F1
#
_cell.length_a   1.000
_cell.length_b   1.000
_cell.length_c   1.000
_cell.angle_alpha   90.00
_cell.angle_beta   90.00
_cell.angle_gamma   90.00
#
_symmetry.space_group_name_H-M   'P 1'
#
loop_
_entity.id
_entity.type
_entity.pdbx_description
1 polymer ?
#
loop_
_entity_poly.entity_id
_entity_poly.type
_entity_poly.pdbx_seq_one_letter_code
_entity_poly.pdbx_strand_id
1 'polypeptide(L)'
;MIELSELEILKRALPVLEGHYEMYLEERDKSNYSRLKKDREHAKHNMYSHANYLEKTLTENPYILAAVYDGNQFQFEDFINFVDSDMPGYIQKVKDKIEKLEEEKHKEV
;
A
#
# COMPACT_ATOMS: atom_id res chain seq x y z
N MET A 1 26.24 -0.74 8.71
CA MET A 1 24.81 -0.77 8.33
C MET A 1 24.11 -1.69 9.29
N ILE A 2 23.04 -1.24 9.95
CA ILE A 2 22.16 -2.14 10.70
C ILE A 2 21.22 -2.70 9.65
N GLU A 3 21.36 -3.98 9.30
CA GLU A 3 20.35 -4.68 8.49
C GLU A 3 19.09 -4.80 9.35
N LEU A 4 17.99 -4.23 8.86
CA LEU A 4 16.69 -4.39 9.50
C LEU A 4 16.15 -5.77 9.19
N SER A 5 15.56 -6.42 10.19
CA SER A 5 14.82 -7.66 9.97
C SER A 5 13.60 -7.43 9.07
N GLU A 6 13.15 -8.48 8.39
CA GLU A 6 11.91 -8.48 7.62
C GLU A 6 10.74 -7.89 8.44
N LEU A 7 10.58 -8.33 9.69
CA LEU A 7 9.55 -7.85 10.61
C LEU A 7 9.64 -6.34 10.84
N GLU A 8 10.83 -5.79 11.05
CA GLU A 8 11.02 -4.34 11.25
C GLU A 8 10.72 -3.54 9.98
N ILE A 9 11.08 -4.07 8.80
CA ILE A 9 10.79 -3.44 7.51
C ILE A 9 9.28 -3.40 7.28
N LEU A 10 8.58 -4.53 7.47
CA LEU A 10 7.13 -4.62 7.29
C LEU A 10 6.39 -3.69 8.27
N LYS A 11 6.80 -3.64 9.55
CA LYS A 11 6.23 -2.71 10.54
C LYS A 11 6.42 -1.24 10.20
N ARG A 12 7.50 -0.89 9.49
CA ARG A 12 7.74 0.48 9.00
C ARG A 12 6.94 0.79 7.74
N ALA A 13 6.78 -0.19 6.86
CA ALA A 13 6.08 -0.02 5.58
C ALA A 13 4.56 0.00 5.73
N LEU A 14 3.98 -0.79 6.65
CA LEU A 14 2.53 -0.87 6.87
C LEU A 14 1.87 0.51 7.10
N PRO A 15 2.30 1.35 8.06
CA PRO A 15 1.67 2.66 8.28
C PRO A 15 1.84 3.61 7.09
N VAL A 16 2.89 3.41 6.27
CA VAL A 16 3.08 4.20 5.04
C VAL A 16 2.05 3.78 3.98
N LEU A 17 1.82 2.48 3.80
CA LEU A 17 0.78 1.98 2.90
C LEU A 17 -0.62 2.44 3.34
N GLU A 18 -0.93 2.33 4.63
CA GLU A 18 -2.22 2.78 5.19
C GLU A 18 -2.41 4.29 4.99
N GLY A 19 -1.39 5.09 5.31
CA GLY A 19 -1.45 6.54 5.16
C GLY A 19 -1.58 6.99 3.70
N HIS A 20 -0.84 6.39 2.77
CA HIS A 20 -0.98 6.71 1.35
C HIS A 20 -2.33 6.27 0.79
N TYR A 21 -2.90 5.16 1.28
CA TYR A 21 -4.23 4.73 0.88
C TYR A 21 -5.32 5.66 1.42
N GLU A 22 -5.22 6.11 2.66
CA GLU A 22 -6.14 7.10 3.23
C GLU A 22 -6.10 8.42 2.43
N MET A 23 -4.90 8.94 2.15
CA MET A 23 -4.73 10.14 1.33
C MET A 23 -5.27 9.94 -0.09
N TYR A 24 -5.08 8.76 -0.69
CA TYR A 24 -5.70 8.43 -1.98
C TYR A 24 -7.22 8.55 -1.93
N LEU A 25 -7.87 7.97 -0.92
CA LEU A 25 -9.33 8.01 -0.76
C LEU A 25 -9.85 9.44 -0.57
N GLU A 26 -9.16 10.25 0.23
CA GLU A 26 -9.51 11.66 0.41
C GLU A 26 -9.42 12.44 -0.91
N GLU A 27 -8.33 12.29 -1.65
CA GLU A 27 -8.13 13.00 -2.92
C GLU A 27 -9.10 12.49 -4.00
N ARG A 28 -9.45 11.20 -4.00
CA ARG A 28 -10.51 10.65 -4.86
C ARG A 28 -11.84 11.33 -4.57
N ASP A 29 -12.24 11.41 -3.31
CA ASP A 29 -13.51 12.05 -2.93
C ASP A 29 -13.49 13.54 -3.27
N LYS A 30 -12.40 14.26 -2.99
CA LYS A 30 -12.21 15.66 -3.41
C LYS A 30 -12.31 15.80 -4.93
N SER A 31 -11.75 14.88 -5.70
CA SER A 31 -11.79 14.91 -7.17
C SER A 31 -13.21 14.73 -7.72
N ASN A 32 -14.06 14.00 -7.01
CA ASN A 32 -15.45 13.75 -7.42
C ASN A 32 -16.41 14.86 -6.96
N TYR A 33 -16.22 15.39 -5.76
CA TYR A 33 -17.23 16.21 -5.10
C TYR A 33 -16.87 17.69 -4.91
N SER A 34 -15.62 18.11 -5.17
CA SER A 34 -15.25 19.53 -5.04
C SER A 34 -16.07 20.40 -6.00
N ARG A 35 -16.53 21.56 -5.51
CA ARG A 35 -17.36 22.48 -6.31
C ARG A 35 -16.58 23.10 -7.47
N LEU A 36 -15.33 23.48 -7.23
CA LEU A 36 -14.48 24.13 -8.22
C LEU A 36 -13.80 23.08 -9.11
N LYS A 37 -13.83 23.30 -10.43
CA LYS A 37 -13.15 22.42 -11.40
C LYS A 37 -11.65 22.34 -11.13
N LYS A 38 -11.00 23.48 -10.83
CA LYS A 38 -9.56 23.53 -10.55
C LYS A 38 -9.17 22.60 -9.40
N ASP A 39 -9.97 22.57 -8.34
CA ASP A 39 -9.72 21.74 -7.16
C ASP A 39 -9.90 20.27 -7.50
N ARG A 40 -10.91 19.92 -8.31
CA ARG A 40 -11.09 18.54 -8.79
C ARG A 40 -9.90 18.03 -9.60
N GLU A 41 -9.38 18.86 -10.52
CA GLU A 41 -8.20 18.49 -11.32
C GLU A 41 -6.94 18.33 -10.45
N HIS A 42 -6.74 19.22 -9.47
CA HIS A 42 -5.62 19.11 -8.55
C HIS A 42 -5.73 17.85 -7.68
N ALA A 43 -6.93 17.58 -7.15
CA ALA A 43 -7.18 16.38 -6.36
C ALA A 43 -6.98 15.10 -7.19
N LYS A 44 -7.42 15.08 -8.44
CA LYS A 44 -7.16 13.97 -9.36
C LYS A 44 -5.66 13.72 -9.56
N HIS A 45 -4.86 14.79 -9.72
CA HIS A 45 -3.41 14.67 -9.83
C HIS A 45 -2.75 14.10 -8.55
N ASN A 46 -3.19 14.56 -7.38
CA ASN A 46 -2.69 14.06 -6.09
C ASN A 46 -3.09 12.60 -5.87
N MET A 47 -4.34 12.24 -6.17
CA MET A 47 -4.84 10.87 -6.14
C MET A 47 -3.95 9.94 -6.97
N TYR A 48 -3.62 10.30 -8.22
CA TYR A 48 -2.68 9.51 -9.04
C TYR A 48 -1.28 9.42 -8.44
N SER A 49 -0.81 10.47 -7.78
CA SER A 49 0.51 10.47 -7.13
C SER A 49 0.55 9.49 -5.95
N HIS A 50 -0.51 9.43 -5.14
CA HIS A 50 -0.63 8.44 -4.07
C HIS A 50 -0.75 7.02 -4.63
N ALA A 51 -1.56 6.80 -5.68
CA ALA A 51 -1.66 5.50 -6.35
C ALA A 51 -0.30 4.99 -6.86
N ASN A 52 0.46 5.84 -7.55
CA ASN A 52 1.81 5.49 -8.02
C ASN A 52 2.76 5.15 -6.87
N TYR A 53 2.67 5.88 -5.75
CA TYR A 53 3.51 5.59 -4.58
C TYR A 53 3.16 4.22 -3.97
N LEU A 54 1.87 3.90 -3.87
CA LEU A 54 1.40 2.60 -3.39
C LEU A 54 1.91 1.48 -4.29
N GLU A 55 1.74 1.61 -5.60
CA GLU A 55 2.21 0.62 -6.58
C GLU A 55 3.71 0.35 -6.45
N LYS A 56 4.52 1.42 -6.37
CA LYS A 56 5.96 1.30 -6.16
C LYS A 56 6.29 0.63 -4.84
N THR A 57 5.61 0.99 -3.76
CA THR A 57 5.86 0.37 -2.45
C THR A 57 5.53 -1.13 -2.48
N LEU A 58 4.47 -1.52 -3.19
CA LEU A 58 4.06 -2.92 -3.35
C LEU A 58 5.03 -3.74 -4.21
N THR A 59 5.65 -3.12 -5.21
CA THR A 59 6.47 -3.82 -6.22
C THR A 59 7.97 -3.72 -5.99
N GLU A 60 8.47 -2.62 -5.41
CA GLU A 60 9.90 -2.38 -5.21
C GLU A 60 10.40 -2.81 -3.82
N ASN A 61 9.52 -2.90 -2.81
CA ASN A 61 9.90 -3.45 -1.50
C ASN A 61 9.76 -4.98 -1.53
N PRO A 62 10.87 -5.75 -1.49
CA PRO A 62 10.83 -7.20 -1.70
C PRO A 62 10.05 -7.94 -0.62
N TYR A 63 10.03 -7.43 0.62
CA TYR A 63 9.29 -8.05 1.72
C TYR A 63 7.79 -7.80 1.61
N ILE A 64 7.39 -6.60 1.16
CA ILE A 64 5.99 -6.31 0.86
C ILE A 64 5.54 -7.15 -0.33
N LEU A 65 6.31 -7.15 -1.41
CA LEU A 65 6.01 -7.96 -2.60
C LEU A 65 5.84 -9.44 -2.23
N ALA A 66 6.77 -10.01 -1.45
CA ALA A 66 6.67 -11.39 -0.99
C ALA A 66 5.44 -11.66 -0.12
N ALA A 67 4.96 -10.68 0.64
CA ALA A 67 3.75 -10.81 1.45
C ALA A 67 2.47 -10.77 0.61
N VAL A 68 2.43 -9.94 -0.44
CA VAL A 68 1.20 -9.68 -1.20
C VAL A 68 1.06 -10.50 -2.48
N TYR A 69 2.17 -10.95 -3.07
CA TYR A 69 2.20 -11.63 -4.36
C TYR A 69 1.49 -12.98 -4.30
N ASP A 70 0.57 -13.22 -5.25
CA ASP A 70 -0.23 -14.44 -5.31
C ASP A 70 0.21 -15.43 -6.40
N GLY A 71 1.26 -15.09 -7.16
CA GLY A 71 1.76 -15.91 -8.27
C GLY A 71 1.35 -15.41 -9.66
N ASN A 72 0.42 -14.43 -9.75
CA ASN A 72 -0.02 -13.87 -11.02
C ASN A 72 0.88 -12.71 -11.49
N GLN A 73 1.51 -12.86 -12.65
CA GLN A 73 2.36 -11.82 -13.27
C GLN A 73 1.60 -10.53 -13.61
N PHE A 74 0.27 -10.59 -13.71
CA PHE A 74 -0.60 -9.44 -14.00
C PHE A 74 -1.25 -8.83 -12.75
N GLN A 75 -0.84 -9.26 -11.55
CA GLN A 75 -1.48 -8.83 -10.29
C GLN A 75 -1.53 -7.30 -10.11
N PHE A 76 -0.51 -6.58 -10.58
CA PHE A 76 -0.43 -5.12 -10.47
C PHE A 76 -0.73 -4.41 -11.80
N GLU A 77 -1.15 -5.14 -12.83
CA GLU A 77 -1.55 -4.53 -14.11
C GLU A 77 -2.76 -3.63 -13.88
N ASP A 78 -2.69 -2.42 -14.43
CA ASP A 78 -3.73 -1.39 -14.26
C ASP A 78 -4.06 -1.03 -12.80
N PHE A 79 -3.15 -1.26 -11.85
CA PHE A 79 -3.37 -1.06 -10.41
C PHE A 79 -4.01 0.30 -10.07
N ILE A 80 -3.60 1.37 -10.76
CA ILE A 80 -4.13 2.72 -10.59
C ILE A 80 -5.67 2.79 -10.75
N ASN A 81 -6.26 1.92 -11.56
CA ASN A 81 -7.71 1.83 -11.79
C ASN A 81 -8.42 0.97 -10.73
N PHE A 82 -7.68 0.18 -9.95
CA PHE A 82 -8.19 -0.81 -9.00
C PHE A 82 -7.72 -0.59 -7.55
N VAL A 83 -7.09 0.56 -7.26
CA VAL A 83 -6.57 0.89 -5.91
C VAL A 83 -7.61 0.66 -4.81
N ASP A 84 -8.86 1.08 -5.03
CA ASP A 84 -9.98 0.94 -4.09
C ASP A 84 -10.34 -0.52 -3.78
N SER A 85 -10.27 -1.41 -4.78
CA SER A 85 -10.56 -2.83 -4.60
C SER A 85 -9.37 -3.59 -4.03
N ASP A 86 -8.17 -3.23 -4.43
CA ASP A 86 -6.98 -4.06 -4.24
C ASP A 86 -6.27 -3.76 -2.91
N MET A 87 -6.15 -2.48 -2.56
CA MET A 87 -5.37 -2.05 -1.38
C MET A 87 -5.86 -2.65 -0.06
N PRO A 88 -7.17 -2.79 0.22
CA PRO A 88 -7.63 -3.46 1.44
C PRO A 88 -7.09 -4.89 1.56
N GLY A 89 -7.06 -5.63 0.46
CA GLY A 89 -6.54 -6.99 0.42
C GLY A 89 -5.02 -7.03 0.65
N TYR A 90 -4.28 -6.13 0.00
CA TYR A 90 -2.82 -6.05 0.18
C TYR A 90 -2.41 -5.63 1.59
N ILE A 91 -3.09 -4.65 2.18
CA ILE A 91 -2.85 -4.22 3.57
C ILE A 91 -3.09 -5.39 4.53
N GLN A 92 -4.17 -6.15 4.33
CA GLN A 92 -4.45 -7.30 5.19
C GLN A 92 -3.36 -8.38 5.09
N LYS A 93 -2.92 -8.73 3.88
CA LYS A 93 -1.81 -9.69 3.69
C LYS A 93 -0.52 -9.25 4.40
N VAL A 94 -0.20 -7.95 4.38
CA VAL A 94 0.96 -7.41 5.10
C VAL A 94 0.77 -7.53 6.62
N LYS A 95 -0.42 -7.24 7.15
CA LYS A 95 -0.75 -7.42 8.58
C LYS A 95 -0.60 -8.88 9.01
N ASP A 96 -1.19 -9.81 8.26
CA ASP A 96 -1.13 -11.25 8.55
C ASP A 96 0.32 -11.75 8.56
N LYS A 97 1.15 -11.24 7.64
CA LYS A 97 2.58 -11.59 7.57
C LYS A 97 3.36 -11.05 8.77
N ILE A 98 3.07 -9.83 9.24
CA ILE A 98 3.67 -9.27 10.46
C ILE A 98 3.32 -10.14 11.67
N GLU A 99 2.04 -10.45 11.85
CA GLU A 99 1.55 -11.27 12.97
C GLU A 99 2.25 -12.64 13.00
N LYS A 100 2.33 -13.31 11.84
CA LYS A 100 3.03 -14.59 11.73
C LYS A 100 4.51 -14.51 12.15
N LEU A 101 5.22 -13.47 11.70
CA LEU A 101 6.64 -13.27 12.05
C LEU A 101 6.81 -12.94 13.55
N GLU A 102 5.87 -12.22 14.16
CA GLU A 102 5.87 -11.99 15.61
C GLU A 102 5.70 -13.30 16.38
N GLU A 103 4.74 -14.15 15.99
CA GLU A 103 4.54 -15.45 16.61
C GLU A 103 5.76 -16.37 16.50
N GLU A 104 6.40 -16.41 15.33
CA GLU A 104 7.61 -17.19 15.10
C GLU A 104 8.74 -16.72 16.02
N LYS A 105 8.95 -15.40 16.11
CA LYS A 105 9.94 -14.81 17.02
C LYS A 105 9.65 -15.10 18.49
N HIS A 106 8.38 -15.14 18.90
CA HIS A 106 8.00 -15.48 20.28
C HIS A 106 8.19 -16.96 20.62
N LYS A 107 8.19 -17.87 19.65
CA LYS A 107 8.44 -19.31 19.86
C LYS A 107 9.93 -19.65 19.97
N GLU A 108 10.80 -18.76 19.51
CA GLU A 108 12.26 -18.92 19.53
C GLU A 108 12.93 -18.37 20.82
N VAL A 109 12.16 -17.71 21.71
CA VAL A 109 12.60 -17.13 22.99
C VAL A 109 12.16 -18.00 24.16
#